data_AF-A0A942BNZ9-F1
#
_entry.id   AF-A0A942BNZ9-F1
#
_cell.length_a   1.000
_cell.length_b   1.000
_cell.length_c   1.000
_cell.angle_alpha   90.00
_cell.angle_beta   90.00
_cell.angle_gamma   90.00
#
_symmetry.space_group_name_H-M   'P 1'
#
loop_
_entity.id
_entity.type
_entity.pdbx_description
1 polymer ?
#
loop_
_entity_poly.entity_id
_entity_poly.type
_entity_poly.pdbx_seq_one_letter_code
_entity_poly.pdbx_strand_id
1 'polypeptide(L)'
;MSKEAKIIVGTFFFGIAIAVGVYLGRGPWQLYQKQREQARQSEAMAVKAENTRVELARKNAEIEGATGRDRLAREQGLLKKNEEPIEKTP
;
A
#
# COMPACT_ATOMS: atom_id res chain seq x y z
N MET A 1 56.72 -17.71 25.25
CA MET A 1 56.00 -17.50 23.97
C MET A 1 56.59 -16.26 23.30
N SER A 2 57.18 -16.42 22.10
CA SER A 2 57.82 -15.34 21.32
C SER A 2 56.84 -14.19 21.02
N LYS A 3 57.32 -12.95 20.92
CA LYS A 3 56.50 -11.77 20.55
C LYS A 3 55.78 -11.98 19.21
N GLU A 4 56.43 -12.65 18.27
CA GLU A 4 55.88 -12.93 16.94
C GLU A 4 54.67 -13.87 17.01
N ALA A 5 54.74 -14.89 17.87
CA ALA A 5 53.63 -15.82 18.07
C ALA A 5 52.39 -15.10 18.64
N LYS A 6 52.58 -14.11 19.51
CA LYS A 6 51.47 -13.31 20.05
C LYS A 6 50.80 -12.45 18.98
N ILE A 7 51.58 -11.87 18.06
CA ILE A 7 51.06 -11.06 16.95
C ILE A 7 50.24 -11.93 16.00
N ILE A 8 50.78 -13.08 15.58
CA ILE A 8 50.09 -14.01 14.66
C ILE A 8 48.76 -14.49 15.25
N VAL A 9 48.76 -14.89 16.52
CA VAL A 9 47.55 -15.34 17.21
C VAL A 9 46.53 -14.19 17.33
N GLY A 10 46.98 -12.98 17.68
CA GLY A 10 46.11 -11.80 17.77
C GLY A 10 45.44 -11.47 16.43
N THR A 11 46.20 -11.46 15.33
CA THR A 11 45.66 -11.22 13.98
C THR A 11 44.67 -12.30 13.56
N PHE A 12 44.95 -13.56 13.90
CA PHE A 12 44.03 -14.68 13.59
C PHE A 12 42.68 -14.53 14.31
N PHE A 13 42.69 -14.25 15.62
CA PHE A 13 41.45 -14.03 16.37
C PHE A 13 40.68 -12.80 15.89
N PHE A 14 41.39 -11.73 15.53
CA PHE A 14 40.77 -10.54 14.96
C PHE A 14 40.07 -10.83 13.64
N GLY A 15 40.70 -11.62 12.75
CA GLY A 15 40.08 -12.05 11.49
C GLY A 15 38.82 -12.89 11.71
N ILE A 16 38.85 -13.82 12.67
CA ILE A 16 37.68 -14.62 13.05
C ILE A 16 36.55 -13.74 13.57
N ALA A 17 36.85 -12.76 14.43
CA ALA A 17 35.85 -11.87 14.99
C ALA A 17 35.11 -11.07 13.91
N ILE A 18 35.84 -10.55 12.90
CA ILE A 18 35.24 -9.86 11.76
C ILE A 18 34.35 -10.82 10.96
N ALA A 19 34.84 -12.02 10.67
CA ALA A 19 34.09 -13.01 9.88
C ALA A 19 32.76 -13.41 10.57
N VAL A 20 32.80 -13.62 11.89
CA VAL A 20 31.61 -13.93 12.69
C VAL A 20 30.64 -12.74 12.73
N GLY A 21 31.15 -11.52 12.91
CA GLY A 21 30.32 -10.31 12.89
C GLY A 21 29.59 -10.11 11.57
N VAL A 22 30.30 -10.30 10.44
CA VAL A 22 29.72 -10.21 9.09
C VAL A 22 28.68 -11.31 8.87
N TYR A 23 28.96 -12.54 9.29
CA TYR A 23 28.04 -13.66 9.16
C TYR A 23 26.74 -13.43 9.94
N LEU A 24 26.84 -13.02 11.21
CA LEU A 24 25.68 -12.75 12.06
C LEU A 24 24.90 -11.50 11.62
N GLY A 25 25.57 -10.48 11.07
CA GLY A 25 24.92 -9.26 10.58
C GLY A 25 24.08 -9.46 9.32
N ARG A 26 24.33 -10.51 8.53
CA ARG A 26 23.64 -10.76 7.26
C ARG A 26 22.15 -11.04 7.42
N GLY A 27 21.76 -11.81 8.45
CA GLY A 27 20.37 -12.15 8.73
C GLY A 27 19.50 -10.93 9.07
N PRO A 28 19.88 -10.13 10.10
CA PRO A 28 19.16 -8.90 10.45
C PRO A 28 19.05 -7.91 9.30
N TRP A 29 20.10 -7.76 8.48
CA TRP A 29 20.06 -6.87 7.32
C TRP A 29 18.99 -7.29 6.30
N GLN A 30 18.92 -8.58 5.99
CA GLN A 30 17.89 -9.11 5.08
C GLN A 30 16.49 -8.99 5.67
N LEU A 31 16.34 -9.21 6.98
CA LEU A 31 15.06 -9.05 7.66
C LEU A 31 14.59 -7.59 7.63
N TYR A 32 15.48 -6.64 7.92
CA TYR A 32 15.19 -5.21 7.82
C TYR A 32 14.71 -4.82 6.42
N GLN A 33 15.39 -5.29 5.37
CA GLN A 33 14.97 -5.02 3.99
C GLN A 33 13.59 -5.60 3.68
N LYS A 34 13.30 -6.82 4.13
CA LYS A 34 11.97 -7.44 3.97
C LYS A 34 10.88 -6.66 4.71
N GLN A 35 11.13 -6.28 5.95
CA GLN A 35 10.18 -5.49 6.74
C GLN A 35 9.92 -4.12 6.12
N ARG A 36 10.97 -3.46 5.61
CA ARG A 36 10.85 -2.17 4.93
C ARG A 36 10.01 -2.28 3.66
N GLU A 37 10.20 -3.33 2.88
CA GLU A 37 9.41 -3.57 1.67
C GLU A 37 7.95 -3.89 1.99
N GLN A 38 7.69 -4.73 3.00
CA GLN A 38 6.33 -5.01 3.48
C GLN A 38 5.62 -3.75 4.00
N ALA A 39 6.32 -2.90 4.76
CA ALA A 39 5.77 -1.64 5.24
C ALA A 39 5.37 -0.74 4.07
N ARG A 40 6.26 -0.57 3.08
CA ARG A 40 5.96 0.22 1.87
C ARG A 40 4.76 -0.33 1.10
N GLN A 41 4.65 -1.64 0.96
CA GLN A 41 3.50 -2.27 0.29
C GLN A 41 2.20 -2.04 1.08
N SER A 42 2.25 -2.14 2.41
CA SER A 42 1.08 -1.89 3.26
C SER A 42 0.60 -0.44 3.18
N GLU A 43 1.52 0.53 3.15
CA GLU A 43 1.20 1.95 2.96
C GLU A 43 0.53 2.18 1.60
N ALA A 44 1.11 1.63 0.53
CA ALA A 44 0.55 1.75 -0.81
C ALA A 44 -0.87 1.16 -0.91
N MET A 45 -1.10 0.00 -0.28
CA MET A 45 -2.43 -0.61 -0.21
C MET A 45 -3.41 0.22 0.62
N ALA A 46 -2.98 0.79 1.74
CA ALA A 46 -3.80 1.65 2.58
C ALA A 46 -4.24 2.92 1.84
N VAL A 47 -3.32 3.60 1.16
CA VAL A 47 -3.62 4.78 0.34
C VAL A 47 -4.61 4.43 -0.77
N LYS A 48 -4.41 3.29 -1.45
CA LYS A 48 -5.35 2.84 -2.49
C LYS A 48 -6.74 2.56 -1.92
N ALA A 49 -6.82 1.88 -0.77
CA ALA A 49 -8.09 1.58 -0.11
C ALA A 49 -8.82 2.87 0.32
N GLU A 50 -8.10 3.86 0.84
CA GLU A 50 -8.67 5.14 1.22
C GLU A 50 -9.21 5.91 0.01
N ASN A 51 -8.44 5.97 -1.08
CA ASN A 51 -8.90 6.57 -2.33
C ASN A 51 -10.17 5.90 -2.88
N THR A 52 -10.23 4.56 -2.84
CA THR A 52 -11.43 3.82 -3.24
C THR A 52 -12.63 4.13 -2.34
N ARG A 53 -12.44 4.26 -1.03
CA ARG A 53 -13.51 4.65 -0.10
C ARG A 53 -14.03 6.06 -0.41
N VAL A 54 -13.13 7.00 -0.66
CA VAL A 54 -13.50 8.38 -1.01
C VAL A 54 -14.25 8.42 -2.34
N GLU A 55 -13.80 7.67 -3.35
CA GLU A 55 -14.47 7.61 -4.65
C GLU A 55 -15.87 7.01 -4.53
N LEU A 56 -16.03 5.92 -3.77
CA LEU A 56 -17.32 5.32 -3.51
C LEU A 56 -18.25 6.26 -2.74
N ALA A 57 -17.72 6.97 -1.73
CA ALA A 57 -18.49 7.96 -0.99
C ALA A 57 -18.98 9.10 -1.92
N ARG A 58 -18.13 9.57 -2.85
CA ARG A 58 -18.54 10.56 -3.86
C ARG A 58 -19.63 10.04 -4.78
N LYS A 59 -19.46 8.83 -5.33
CA LYS A 59 -20.48 8.21 -6.21
C LYS A 59 -21.81 8.00 -5.48
N ASN A 60 -21.77 7.58 -4.22
CA ASN A 60 -22.97 7.43 -3.41
C ASN A 60 -23.64 8.79 -3.15
N ALA A 61 -22.86 9.82 -2.81
CA ALA A 61 -23.39 11.17 -2.65
C ALA A 61 -24.01 11.72 -3.94
N GLU A 62 -23.41 11.45 -5.09
CA GLU A 62 -23.98 11.82 -6.40
C GLU A 62 -25.30 11.10 -6.67
N ILE A 63 -25.39 9.81 -6.36
CA ILE A 63 -26.61 8.99 -6.52
C ILE A 63 -27.71 9.42 -5.56
N GLU A 64 -27.39 9.68 -4.30
CA GLU A 64 -28.35 10.10 -3.26
C GLU A 64 -28.79 11.55 -3.42
N GLY A 65 -28.00 12.37 -4.12
CA GLY A 65 -28.37 13.73 -4.51
C GLY A 65 -29.69 13.77 -5.28
N ALA A 66 -30.45 14.86 -5.15
CA ALA A 66 -31.75 15.02 -5.81
C ALA A 66 -31.65 14.81 -7.34
N THR A 67 -30.58 15.32 -7.95
CA THR A 67 -30.30 15.17 -9.38
C THR A 67 -29.93 13.73 -9.77
N GLY A 68 -29.20 13.01 -8.92
CA GLY A 68 -28.82 11.61 -9.18
C GLY A 68 -29.99 10.66 -9.10
N ARG A 69 -30.86 10.85 -8.10
CA ARG A 69 -32.12 10.11 -7.96
C ARG A 69 -33.07 10.36 -9.11
N ASP A 70 -33.23 11.61 -9.54
CA ASP A 70 -34.04 11.95 -10.71
C ASP A 70 -33.47 11.34 -12.00
N ARG A 71 -32.14 11.31 -12.19
CA ARG A 71 -31.50 10.66 -13.34
C ARG A 71 -31.72 9.14 -13.33
N LEU A 72 -31.52 8.48 -12.19
CA LEU A 72 -31.77 7.04 -12.02
C LEU A 72 -33.24 6.68 -12.24
N ALA A 73 -34.17 7.50 -11.75
CA ALA A 73 -35.60 7.32 -11.99
C ALA A 73 -35.92 7.40 -13.50
N ARG A 74 -35.33 8.38 -14.22
CA ARG A 74 -35.52 8.51 -15.67
C ARG A 74 -34.89 7.36 -16.46
N GLU A 75 -33.72 6.86 -16.07
CA GLU A 75 -33.11 5.67 -16.68
C GLU A 75 -33.97 4.40 -16.50
N GLN A 76 -34.71 4.31 -15.40
CA GLN A 76 -35.69 3.24 -15.13
C GLN A 76 -37.05 3.48 -15.81
N GLY A 77 -37.18 4.55 -16.61
CA GLY A 77 -38.41 4.90 -17.31
C GLY A 77 -39.49 5.50 -16.42
N LEU A 78 -39.15 5.90 -15.18
CA LEU A 78 -40.07 6.52 -14.24
C LEU A 78 -40.07 8.04 -14.46
N LEU A 79 -41.26 8.59 -14.71
CA LEU A 79 -41.51 10.03 -14.82
C LEU A 79 -42.04 10.56 -13.49
N LYS A 80 -41.77 11.83 -13.17
CA LYS A 80 -42.42 12.47 -12.01
C LYS A 80 -43.93 12.52 -12.24
N LYS A 81 -44.69 12.45 -11.15
CA LYS A 81 -46.13 12.65 -11.16
C LYS A 81 -46.39 14.06 -11.70
N ASN A 82 -46.89 14.15 -12.94
CA ASN A 82 -47.13 15.37 -13.75
C ASN A 82 -46.01 15.82 -14.72
N GLU A 83 -45.04 14.97 -15.07
CA GLU A 83 -44.04 15.28 -16.12
C GLU A 83 -44.51 14.71 -17.47
N GLU A 84 -44.61 15.54 -18.52
CA GLU A 84 -44.96 15.07 -19.86
C GLU A 84 -43.85 14.16 -20.42
N PRO A 85 -44.18 13.02 -21.07
CA PRO A 85 -43.18 12.16 -21.69
C PRO A 85 -42.42 12.96 -22.72
N ILE A 86 -41.08 13.02 -22.60
CA ILE A 86 -40.24 13.64 -23.61
C ILE A 86 -40.39 12.79 -24.87
N GLU A 87 -41.18 13.29 -25.83
CA GLU A 87 -41.33 12.66 -27.13
C GLU A 87 -39.93 12.47 -27.73
N LYS A 88 -39.62 11.22 -28.07
CA LYS A 88 -38.43 10.90 -28.86
C LYS A 88 -38.61 11.51 -30.24
N THR A 89 -38.06 12.69 -30.47
CA THR A 89 -37.84 13.17 -31.83
C THR A 89 -36.81 12.23 -32.49
N PRO A 90 -37.11 11.69 -33.70
CA PRO A 90 -36.28 10.70 -34.39
C PRO A 90 -34.90 11.23 -34.79
#